data_AF-A0A9W6ZC72-F1
#
_entry.id   AF-A0A9W6ZC72-F1
#
_cell.length_a   1.000
_cell.length_b   1.000
_cell.length_c   1.000
_cell.angle_alpha   90.00
_cell.angle_beta   90.00
_cell.angle_gamma   90.00
#
_symmetry.space_group_name_H-M   'P 1'
#
loop_
_entity.id
_entity.type
_entity.pdbx_description
1 polymer ?
#
loop_
_entity_poly.entity_id
_entity_poly.type
_entity_poly.pdbx_seq_one_letter_code
_entity_poly.pdbx_strand_id
1 'polypeptide(L)'
;MTAKEELIAIISTAGSFNDPSSRSRFQEVLLSYLQDECKDPSQDPLVKVGTTMYGAKLPSSTPPPSSSAPPAIISFEFMTAFMKDVFLSYGVPEKEATICADVLIESDKRGIDSHGIGRLKPIYCDRIDKGILHPYKPIDILKETDTTAMVDGNLGLGLYIGPHCMNIAIEKAKKHGVGFVVAKNSTHYGIAGYYATMASDAGCIGFTGTNARPSIAPTFGVEPMLGTNPLCFGIPSDDDFPFVIDCATSVNQRGKIERYAREGKETPKGCVIDN
;
A
#
# COMPACT_ATOMS: atom_id res chain seq x y z
N MET A 1 16.72 -27.73 12.71
CA MET A 1 16.74 -27.03 14.00
C MET A 1 15.32 -26.57 14.25
N THR A 2 14.74 -26.91 15.40
CA THR A 2 13.37 -26.46 15.77
C THR A 2 13.39 -24.96 16.06
N ALA A 3 12.24 -24.28 16.02
CA ALA A 3 12.16 -22.87 16.38
C ALA A 3 12.60 -22.66 17.83
N LYS A 4 12.33 -23.64 18.70
CA LYS A 4 12.83 -23.68 20.07
C LYS A 4 14.36 -23.72 20.17
N GLU A 5 15.01 -24.61 19.43
CA GLU A 5 16.48 -24.74 19.42
C GLU A 5 17.14 -23.46 18.91
N GLU A 6 16.55 -22.83 17.90
CA GLU A 6 17.04 -21.57 17.35
C GLU A 6 16.85 -20.40 18.33
N LEU A 7 15.71 -20.31 19.04
CA LEU A 7 15.52 -19.32 20.12
C LEU A 7 16.57 -19.49 21.22
N ILE A 8 16.84 -20.73 21.64
CA ILE A 8 17.87 -21.01 22.64
C ILE A 8 19.25 -20.55 22.14
N ALA A 9 19.58 -20.81 20.87
CA ALA A 9 20.85 -20.37 20.28
C ALA A 9 20.96 -18.83 20.25
N ILE A 10 19.89 -18.13 19.85
CA ILE A 10 19.85 -16.66 19.81
C ILE A 10 20.03 -16.08 21.22
N ILE A 11 19.28 -16.59 22.20
CA ILE A 11 19.35 -16.15 23.60
C ILE A 11 20.74 -16.44 24.20
N SER A 12 21.34 -17.59 23.87
CA SER A 12 22.63 -18.03 24.46
C SER A 12 23.85 -17.36 23.85
N THR A 13 23.73 -16.80 22.64
CA THR A 13 24.81 -16.12 21.93
C THR A 13 24.71 -14.59 22.02
N ALA A 14 23.75 -14.08 22.79
CA ALA A 14 23.47 -12.65 22.98
C ALA A 14 24.62 -11.90 23.69
N GLY A 15 25.67 -11.57 22.95
CA GLY A 15 26.69 -10.60 23.34
C GLY A 15 26.18 -9.17 23.14
N SER A 16 26.15 -8.38 24.22
CA SER A 16 25.68 -6.99 24.32
C SER A 16 24.22 -6.77 23.86
N PHE A 17 23.40 -6.28 24.79
CA PHE A 17 21.93 -6.19 24.74
C PHE A 17 21.33 -5.28 23.64
N ASN A 18 22.09 -4.85 22.63
CA ASN A 18 21.69 -3.79 21.70
C ASN A 18 21.97 -4.05 20.21
N ASP A 19 22.24 -5.28 19.77
CA ASP A 19 22.35 -5.56 18.32
C ASP A 19 20.95 -5.60 17.63
N PRO A 20 20.64 -4.68 16.69
CA PRO A 20 19.36 -4.65 15.99
C PRO A 20 19.11 -5.88 15.11
N SER A 21 20.17 -6.55 14.64
CA SER A 21 20.06 -7.74 13.79
C SER A 21 19.57 -8.95 14.60
N SER A 22 20.12 -9.14 15.80
CA SER A 22 19.70 -10.16 16.76
C SER A 22 18.27 -9.97 17.25
N ARG A 23 17.83 -8.72 17.47
CA ARG A 23 16.44 -8.41 17.86
C ARG A 23 15.44 -8.79 16.78
N SER A 24 15.74 -8.44 15.53
CA SER A 24 14.87 -8.74 14.39
C SER A 24 14.77 -10.26 14.16
N ARG A 25 15.91 -10.96 14.27
CA ARG A 25 15.95 -12.43 14.15
C ARG A 25 15.21 -13.11 15.29
N PHE A 26 15.38 -12.64 16.53
CA PHE A 26 14.63 -13.13 17.67
C PHE A 26 13.11 -13.01 17.45
N GLN A 27 12.65 -11.86 16.94
CA GLN A 27 11.22 -11.63 16.72
C GLN A 27 10.62 -12.48 15.59
N GLU A 28 11.40 -12.78 14.54
CA GLU A 28 10.99 -13.69 13.46
C GLU A 28 10.83 -15.13 13.97
N VAL A 29 11.83 -15.64 14.69
CA VAL A 29 11.82 -17.03 15.20
C VAL A 29 10.80 -17.20 16.34
N LEU A 30 10.60 -16.16 17.16
CA LEU A 30 9.58 -16.15 18.21
C LEU A 30 8.18 -16.38 17.64
N LEU A 31 7.84 -15.81 16.49
CA LEU A 31 6.51 -16.00 15.88
C LEU A 31 6.26 -17.46 15.49
N SER A 32 7.23 -18.13 14.86
CA SER A 32 7.11 -19.55 14.52
C SER A 32 7.04 -20.43 15.77
N TYR A 33 7.85 -20.15 16.79
CA TYR A 33 7.77 -20.86 18.07
C TYR A 33 6.39 -20.70 18.73
N LEU A 34 5.82 -19.50 18.72
CA LEU A 34 4.50 -19.22 19.30
C LEU A 34 3.35 -19.91 18.54
N GLN A 35 3.50 -20.15 17.24
CA GLN A 35 2.48 -20.78 16.41
C GLN A 35 2.52 -22.31 16.48
N ASP A 36 3.71 -22.89 16.45
CA ASP A 36 3.87 -24.31 16.16
C ASP A 36 4.31 -25.14 17.37
N GLU A 37 4.96 -24.52 18.37
CA GLU A 37 5.66 -25.25 19.44
C GLU A 37 5.28 -24.80 20.86
N CYS A 38 4.89 -23.54 21.06
CA CYS A 38 4.58 -22.97 22.37
C CYS A 38 3.11 -23.18 22.75
N LYS A 39 2.87 -23.92 23.84
CA LYS A 39 1.51 -24.21 24.32
C LYS A 39 0.90 -23.07 25.15
N ASP A 40 1.72 -22.36 25.92
CA ASP A 40 1.29 -21.23 26.75
C ASP A 40 2.40 -20.16 26.80
N PRO A 41 2.31 -19.13 25.93
CA PRO A 41 3.28 -18.04 25.87
C PRO A 41 3.43 -17.25 27.17
N SER A 42 2.41 -17.24 28.04
CA SER A 42 2.42 -16.46 29.28
C SER A 42 3.29 -17.09 30.37
N GLN A 43 3.51 -18.41 30.29
CA GLN A 43 4.32 -19.18 31.23
C GLN A 43 5.63 -19.66 30.62
N ASP A 44 5.86 -19.41 29.33
CA ASP A 44 7.02 -19.93 28.61
C ASP A 44 8.32 -19.16 28.96
N PRO A 45 9.35 -19.84 29.49
CA PRO A 45 10.60 -19.19 29.89
C PRO A 45 11.38 -18.56 28.73
N LEU A 46 11.35 -19.16 27.53
CA LEU A 46 12.07 -18.64 26.36
C LEU A 46 11.44 -17.34 25.87
N VAL A 47 10.11 -17.31 25.87
CA VAL A 47 9.32 -16.12 25.57
C VAL A 47 9.64 -15.02 26.58
N LYS A 48 9.60 -15.31 27.88
CA LYS A 48 9.84 -14.33 28.95
C LYS A 48 11.27 -13.77 28.92
N VAL A 49 12.28 -14.63 28.80
CA VAL A 49 13.69 -14.22 28.79
C VAL A 49 13.99 -13.41 27.53
N GLY A 50 13.59 -13.92 26.36
CA GLY A 50 13.91 -13.27 25.10
C GLY A 50 13.15 -11.96 24.88
N THR A 51 11.88 -11.85 25.28
CA THR A 51 11.13 -10.58 25.23
C THR A 51 11.72 -9.53 26.16
N THR A 52 12.23 -9.93 27.34
CA THR A 52 12.94 -9.05 28.26
C THR A 52 14.30 -8.61 27.68
N MET A 53 15.07 -9.53 27.12
CA MET A 53 16.40 -9.25 26.55
C MET A 53 16.35 -8.35 25.32
N TYR A 54 15.37 -8.56 24.44
CA TYR A 54 15.28 -7.87 23.15
C TYR A 54 14.16 -6.82 23.06
N GLY A 55 13.41 -6.60 24.14
CA GLY A 55 12.28 -5.66 24.17
C GLY A 55 11.21 -5.98 23.11
N ALA A 56 11.04 -7.26 22.77
CA ALA A 56 10.06 -7.70 21.78
C ALA A 56 8.66 -7.76 22.41
N LYS A 57 7.64 -7.24 21.71
CA LYS A 57 6.24 -7.33 22.16
C LYS A 57 5.64 -8.65 21.68
N LEU A 58 5.01 -9.40 22.58
CA LEU A 58 4.22 -10.57 22.22
C LEU A 58 3.04 -10.15 21.32
N PRO A 59 2.74 -10.88 20.24
CA PRO A 59 1.46 -10.74 19.55
C PRO A 59 0.35 -11.10 20.55
N SER A 60 -0.65 -10.24 20.72
CA SER A 60 -1.82 -10.63 21.50
C SER A 60 -2.57 -11.71 20.73
N SER A 61 -2.77 -12.88 21.36
CA SER A 61 -3.62 -13.96 20.82
C SER A 61 -5.10 -13.55 20.73
N THR A 62 -5.47 -12.49 21.45
CA THR A 62 -6.72 -11.80 21.30
C THR A 62 -6.59 -10.76 20.19
N PRO A 63 -7.46 -10.78 19.15
CA PRO A 63 -7.67 -9.60 18.33
C PRO A 63 -7.94 -8.43 19.29
N PRO A 64 -7.47 -7.21 18.98
CA PRO A 64 -7.83 -6.06 19.79
C PRO A 64 -9.36 -6.07 19.95
N PRO A 65 -9.88 -5.91 21.19
CA PRO A 65 -11.32 -5.93 21.41
C PRO A 65 -11.96 -4.98 20.41
N SER A 66 -13.03 -5.43 19.73
CA SER A 66 -13.82 -4.55 18.88
C SER A 66 -14.23 -3.37 19.74
N SER A 67 -13.62 -2.21 19.51
CA SER A 67 -13.93 -1.00 20.25
C SER A 67 -15.42 -0.76 20.15
N SER A 68 -16.13 -0.85 21.28
CA SER A 68 -17.54 -0.44 21.38
C SER A 68 -17.69 1.08 21.33
N ALA A 69 -16.58 1.83 21.44
CA ALA A 69 -16.59 3.27 21.23
C ALA A 69 -16.84 3.56 19.74
N PRO A 70 -17.71 4.54 19.42
CA PRO A 70 -17.93 4.96 18.05
C PRO A 70 -16.59 5.36 17.40
N PRO A 71 -16.41 5.11 16.09
CA PRO A 71 -15.19 5.49 15.40
C PRO A 71 -14.95 7.00 15.56
N ALA A 72 -13.69 7.38 15.80
CA ALA A 72 -13.32 8.79 15.83
C ALA A 72 -13.64 9.43 14.46
N ILE A 73 -14.46 10.46 14.46
CA ILE A 73 -14.74 11.25 13.26
C ILE A 73 -13.69 12.35 13.19
N ILE A 74 -12.89 12.31 12.13
CA ILE A 74 -11.79 13.26 11.90
C ILE A 74 -12.08 13.97 10.57
N SER A 75 -11.87 15.29 10.52
CA SER A 75 -12.12 16.06 9.30
C SER A 75 -11.12 15.69 8.21
N PHE A 76 -11.57 15.74 6.94
CA PHE A 76 -10.68 15.52 5.80
C PHE A 76 -9.56 16.56 5.74
N GLU A 77 -9.83 17.82 6.13
CA GLU A 77 -8.82 18.87 6.20
C GLU A 77 -7.68 18.52 7.15
N PHE A 78 -8.01 18.13 8.39
CA PHE A 78 -7.02 17.71 9.38
C PHE A 78 -6.24 16.49 8.88
N MET A 79 -6.94 15.51 8.32
CA MET A 79 -6.30 14.29 7.84
C MET A 79 -5.37 14.54 6.64
N THR A 80 -5.75 15.45 5.74
CA THR A 80 -4.91 15.87 4.61
C THR A 80 -3.62 16.53 5.11
N ALA A 81 -3.74 17.45 6.07
CA ALA A 81 -2.59 18.12 6.69
C ALA A 81 -1.68 17.10 7.39
N PHE A 82 -2.26 16.18 8.17
CA PHE A 82 -1.51 15.11 8.83
C PHE A 82 -0.75 14.22 7.85
N MET A 83 -1.41 13.74 6.78
CA MET A 83 -0.76 12.92 5.75
C MET A 83 0.41 13.66 5.09
N LYS A 84 0.21 14.95 4.78
CA LYS A 84 1.27 15.81 4.21
C LYS A 84 2.45 15.94 5.17
N ASP A 85 2.20 16.27 6.44
CA ASP A 85 3.24 16.42 7.46
C ASP A 85 4.05 15.12 7.64
N VAL A 86 3.39 13.97 7.56
CA VAL A 86 4.06 12.68 7.56
C VAL A 86 4.98 12.55 6.35
N PHE A 87 4.52 12.82 5.12
CA PHE A 87 5.40 12.75 3.94
C PHE A 87 6.57 13.74 4.03
N LEU A 88 6.36 14.96 4.53
CA LEU A 88 7.42 15.94 4.78
C LEU A 88 8.45 15.40 5.76
N SER A 89 8.02 14.76 6.84
CA SER A 89 8.93 14.16 7.84
C SER A 89 9.81 13.05 7.27
N TYR A 90 9.37 12.39 6.19
CA TYR A 90 10.12 11.39 5.43
C TYR A 90 11.02 11.99 4.35
N GLY A 91 11.08 13.32 4.21
CA GLY A 91 11.93 14.02 3.24
C GLY A 91 11.34 14.14 1.84
N VAL A 92 10.03 13.93 1.68
CA VAL A 92 9.32 14.23 0.43
C VAL A 92 9.23 15.76 0.30
N PRO A 93 9.57 16.39 -0.84
CA PRO A 93 9.46 17.83 -0.98
C PRO A 93 8.01 18.31 -0.92
N GLU A 94 7.83 19.58 -0.52
CA GLU A 94 6.53 20.22 -0.24
C GLU A 94 5.47 19.99 -1.33
N LYS A 95 5.87 20.15 -2.59
CA LYS A 95 4.97 20.00 -3.74
C LYS A 95 4.49 18.56 -3.88
N GLU A 96 5.41 17.61 -3.86
CA GLU A 96 5.12 16.17 -3.98
C GLU A 96 4.37 15.66 -2.75
N ALA A 97 4.70 16.11 -1.54
CA ALA A 97 4.00 15.76 -0.31
C ALA A 97 2.54 16.21 -0.33
N THR A 98 2.28 17.42 -0.84
CA THR A 98 0.92 17.95 -1.03
C THR A 98 0.13 17.09 -2.00
N ILE A 99 0.71 16.74 -3.15
CA ILE A 99 0.08 15.84 -4.14
C ILE A 99 -0.18 14.46 -3.53
N CYS A 100 0.78 13.91 -2.78
CA CYS A 100 0.65 12.59 -2.17
C CYS A 100 -0.49 12.54 -1.15
N ALA A 101 -0.60 13.57 -0.31
CA ALA A 101 -1.69 13.69 0.65
C ALA A 101 -3.05 13.81 -0.06
N ASP A 102 -3.14 14.59 -1.14
CA ASP A 102 -4.38 14.79 -1.89
C ASP A 102 -4.86 13.49 -2.56
N VAL A 103 -3.96 12.75 -3.23
CA VAL A 103 -4.29 11.46 -3.82
C VAL A 103 -4.74 10.45 -2.76
N LEU A 104 -4.06 10.43 -1.60
CA LEU A 104 -4.37 9.47 -0.55
C LEU A 104 -5.71 9.78 0.13
N ILE A 105 -5.98 11.04 0.46
CA ILE A 105 -7.24 11.42 1.10
C ILE A 105 -8.44 11.31 0.15
N GLU A 106 -8.24 11.47 -1.16
CA GLU A 106 -9.32 11.31 -2.16
C GLU A 106 -9.94 9.92 -2.10
N SER A 107 -9.14 8.90 -1.77
CA SER A 107 -9.64 7.55 -1.51
C SER A 107 -10.67 7.52 -0.37
N ASP A 108 -10.38 8.19 0.75
CA ASP A 108 -11.28 8.24 1.90
C ASP A 108 -12.52 9.08 1.61
N LYS A 109 -12.38 10.20 0.88
CA LYS A 109 -13.51 11.05 0.44
C LYS A 109 -14.51 10.29 -0.43
N ARG A 110 -14.02 9.36 -1.27
CA ARG A 110 -14.85 8.50 -2.14
C ARG A 110 -15.36 7.24 -1.45
N GLY A 111 -15.09 7.05 -0.15
CA GLY A 111 -15.49 5.85 0.60
C GLY A 111 -14.72 4.58 0.22
N ILE A 112 -13.53 4.74 -0.38
CA ILE A 112 -12.63 3.64 -0.73
C ILE A 112 -11.63 3.43 0.41
N ASP A 113 -12.10 2.88 1.53
CA ASP A 113 -11.32 2.71 2.77
C ASP A 113 -10.06 1.82 2.61
N SER A 114 -9.95 1.10 1.49
CA SER A 114 -8.84 0.20 1.21
C SER A 114 -7.57 0.90 0.71
N HIS A 115 -7.63 2.18 0.31
CA HIS A 115 -6.52 2.88 -0.33
C HIS A 115 -6.20 4.27 0.25
N GLY A 116 -6.92 4.74 1.29
CA GLY A 116 -6.65 6.03 1.94
C GLY A 116 -5.72 5.96 3.15
N ILE A 117 -6.07 6.61 4.26
CA ILE A 117 -5.22 6.73 5.48
C ILE A 117 -4.70 5.38 6.00
N GLY A 118 -5.49 4.31 5.86
CA GLY A 118 -5.09 2.97 6.23
C GLY A 118 -3.86 2.43 5.49
N ARG A 119 -3.43 3.10 4.41
CA ARG A 119 -2.22 2.77 3.64
C ARG A 119 -1.01 3.64 3.98
N LEU A 120 -1.20 4.82 4.58
CA LEU A 120 -0.11 5.77 4.87
C LEU A 120 1.07 5.06 5.54
N LYS A 121 0.82 4.43 6.70
CA LYS A 121 1.87 3.71 7.42
C LYS A 121 2.37 2.45 6.69
N PRO A 122 1.53 1.42 6.43
CA PRO A 122 2.04 0.12 6.00
C PRO A 122 2.54 0.07 4.54
N ILE A 123 2.06 0.95 3.67
CA ILE A 123 2.43 0.95 2.24
C ILE A 123 3.43 2.06 1.91
N TYR A 124 3.42 3.18 2.63
CA TYR A 124 4.34 4.28 2.36
C TYR A 124 5.45 4.33 3.42
N CYS A 125 5.14 4.70 4.66
CA CYS A 125 6.15 4.86 5.73
C CYS A 125 7.03 3.60 5.90
N ASP A 126 6.42 2.45 6.15
CA ASP A 126 7.13 1.20 6.41
C ASP A 126 7.96 0.73 5.21
N ARG A 127 7.61 1.14 3.98
CA ARG A 127 8.35 0.80 2.76
C ARG A 127 9.47 1.78 2.47
N ILE A 128 9.33 3.04 2.87
CA ILE A 128 10.42 4.03 2.89
C ILE A 128 11.49 3.57 3.88
N ASP A 129 11.08 3.20 5.10
CA ASP A 129 11.98 2.70 6.15
C ASP A 129 12.79 1.47 5.71
N LYS A 130 12.17 0.61 4.88
CA LYS A 130 12.81 -0.59 4.32
C LYS A 130 13.62 -0.33 3.05
N GLY A 131 13.66 0.90 2.54
CA GLY A 131 14.33 1.25 1.28
C GLY A 131 13.69 0.62 0.03
N ILE A 132 12.43 0.16 0.12
CA ILE A 132 11.69 -0.44 -1.00
C ILE A 132 11.18 0.63 -1.96
N LEU A 133 10.83 1.80 -1.42
CA LEU A 133 10.48 2.98 -2.20
C LEU A 133 11.22 4.19 -1.64
N HIS A 134 11.48 5.18 -2.49
CA HIS A 134 12.24 6.36 -2.12
C HIS A 134 11.31 7.56 -1.88
N PRO A 135 11.51 8.32 -0.80
CA PRO A 135 10.67 9.48 -0.48
C PRO A 135 10.80 10.54 -1.58
N TYR A 136 11.99 10.69 -2.15
CA TYR A 136 12.19 11.55 -3.31
C TYR A 136 13.29 11.02 -4.21
N LYS A 137 12.92 10.81 -5.48
CA LYS A 137 13.85 10.76 -6.61
C LYS A 137 13.24 11.54 -7.78
N PRO A 138 14.04 12.30 -8.54
CA PRO A 138 13.58 12.93 -9.76
C PRO A 138 12.95 11.91 -10.72
N ILE A 139 11.93 12.36 -11.44
CA ILE A 139 11.30 11.59 -12.51
C ILE A 139 12.10 11.81 -13.78
N ASP A 140 12.42 10.73 -14.50
CA ASP A 140 13.12 10.81 -15.79
C ASP A 140 12.16 10.52 -16.96
N ILE A 141 12.13 11.40 -17.95
CA ILE A 141 11.47 11.12 -19.24
C ILE A 141 12.50 10.39 -20.12
N LEU A 142 12.30 9.09 -20.31
CA LEU A 142 13.21 8.25 -21.09
C LEU A 142 13.01 8.40 -22.59
N LYS A 143 11.77 8.63 -23.02
CA LYS A 143 11.41 8.80 -24.42
C LYS A 143 10.15 9.63 -24.52
N GLU A 144 10.11 10.51 -25.52
CA GLU A 144 8.97 11.39 -25.74
C GLU A 144 8.71 11.58 -27.24
N THR A 145 7.42 11.64 -27.59
CA THR A 145 6.91 12.05 -28.91
C THR A 145 5.79 13.07 -28.70
N ASP A 146 5.21 13.58 -29.77
CA ASP A 146 4.07 14.51 -29.71
C ASP A 146 2.88 13.94 -28.92
N THR A 147 2.63 12.63 -29.03
CA THR A 147 1.45 11.96 -28.43
C THR A 147 1.79 10.93 -27.37
N THR A 148 3.05 10.59 -27.14
CA THR A 148 3.44 9.56 -26.14
C THR A 148 4.62 9.96 -25.28
N ALA A 149 4.71 9.44 -24.05
CA ALA A 149 5.93 9.50 -23.26
C ALA A 149 6.17 8.20 -22.45
N MET A 150 7.44 7.89 -22.20
CA MET A 150 7.87 6.83 -21.30
C MET A 150 8.67 7.43 -20.15
N VAL A 151 8.24 7.14 -18.93
CA VAL A 151 8.74 7.72 -17.69
C VAL A 151 9.40 6.65 -16.81
N ASP A 152 10.56 6.94 -16.23
CA ASP A 152 11.13 6.18 -15.12
C ASP A 152 10.79 6.88 -13.80
N GLY A 153 10.04 6.19 -12.95
CA GLY A 153 9.65 6.67 -11.63
C GLY A 153 10.74 6.52 -10.58
N ASN A 154 11.85 5.85 -10.90
CA ASN A 154 13.01 5.67 -10.02
C ASN A 154 12.66 5.12 -8.62
N LEU A 155 11.66 4.24 -8.52
CA LEU A 155 11.10 3.71 -7.27
C LEU A 155 10.58 4.80 -6.32
N GLY A 156 10.22 5.97 -6.86
CA GLY A 156 9.54 7.04 -6.13
C GLY A 156 8.08 6.70 -5.80
N LEU A 157 7.40 7.63 -5.14
CA LEU A 157 6.00 7.45 -4.73
C LEU A 157 5.07 7.50 -5.95
N GLY A 158 4.36 6.41 -6.20
CA GLY A 158 3.33 6.36 -7.25
C GLY A 158 2.27 7.45 -7.12
N LEU A 159 2.05 7.93 -5.89
CA LEU A 159 1.15 9.03 -5.56
C LEU A 159 1.47 10.35 -6.27
N TYR A 160 2.73 10.69 -6.56
CA TYR A 160 3.06 11.89 -7.36
C TYR A 160 3.51 11.55 -8.79
N ILE A 161 4.03 10.33 -9.03
CA ILE A 161 4.37 9.88 -10.38
C ILE A 161 3.11 9.75 -11.25
N GLY A 162 2.01 9.23 -10.70
CA GLY A 162 0.73 9.10 -11.40
C GLY A 162 0.18 10.44 -11.91
N PRO A 163 -0.02 11.46 -11.06
CA PRO A 163 -0.48 12.77 -11.48
C PRO A 163 0.47 13.44 -12.48
N HIS A 164 1.79 13.28 -12.30
CA HIS A 164 2.77 13.79 -13.26
C HIS A 164 2.57 13.17 -14.65
N CYS A 165 2.42 11.85 -14.75
CA CYS A 165 2.18 11.16 -16.01
C CYS A 165 0.84 11.55 -16.65
N MET A 166 -0.22 11.67 -15.84
CA MET A 166 -1.54 12.04 -16.36
C MET A 166 -1.57 13.49 -16.87
N ASN A 167 -0.88 14.43 -16.19
CA ASN A 167 -0.75 15.81 -16.68
C ASN A 167 -0.06 15.85 -18.05
N ILE A 168 1.04 15.12 -18.24
CA ILE A 168 1.70 15.00 -19.56
C ILE A 168 0.74 14.43 -20.60
N ALA A 169 -0.04 13.40 -20.26
CA ALA A 169 -1.02 12.81 -21.16
C ALA A 169 -2.12 13.81 -21.56
N ILE A 170 -2.64 14.58 -20.59
CA ILE A 170 -3.64 15.62 -20.82
C ILE A 170 -3.09 16.73 -21.71
N GLU A 171 -1.88 17.24 -21.43
CA GLU A 171 -1.24 18.28 -22.24
C GLU A 171 -1.07 17.84 -23.70
N LYS A 172 -0.59 16.61 -23.92
CA LYS A 172 -0.46 16.02 -25.26
C LYS A 172 -1.82 15.84 -25.93
N ALA A 173 -2.82 15.34 -25.20
CA ALA A 173 -4.19 15.17 -25.72
C ALA A 173 -4.82 16.51 -26.14
N LYS A 174 -4.61 17.57 -25.36
CA LYS A 174 -5.10 18.92 -25.71
C LYS A 174 -4.47 19.48 -26.97
N LYS A 175 -3.18 19.20 -27.19
CA LYS A 175 -2.45 19.70 -28.35
C LYS A 175 -2.64 18.86 -29.62
N HIS A 176 -2.76 17.55 -29.47
CA HIS A 176 -2.67 16.59 -30.58
C HIS A 176 -3.88 15.64 -30.70
N GLY A 177 -4.89 15.79 -29.84
CA GLY A 177 -6.10 14.95 -29.80
C GLY A 177 -5.94 13.66 -28.99
N VAL A 178 -4.71 13.20 -28.74
CA VAL A 178 -4.43 12.02 -27.91
C VAL A 178 -3.10 12.18 -27.16
N GLY A 179 -3.03 11.62 -25.95
CA GLY A 179 -1.82 11.53 -25.15
C GLY A 179 -1.79 10.20 -24.41
N PHE A 180 -0.64 9.51 -24.45
CA PHE A 180 -0.47 8.23 -23.77
C PHE A 180 0.89 8.15 -23.08
N VAL A 181 0.89 7.97 -21.76
CA VAL A 181 2.11 7.97 -20.95
C VAL A 181 2.20 6.68 -20.17
N VAL A 182 3.38 6.05 -20.21
CA VAL A 182 3.68 4.84 -19.42
C VAL A 182 4.77 5.15 -18.41
N ALA A 183 4.60 4.64 -17.19
CA ALA A 183 5.63 4.72 -16.15
C ALA A 183 6.18 3.33 -15.85
N LYS A 184 7.51 3.21 -15.76
CA LYS A 184 8.21 2.04 -15.19
C LYS A 184 8.87 2.42 -13.88
N ASN A 185 9.21 1.41 -13.07
CA ASN A 185 9.80 1.61 -11.74
C ASN A 185 9.03 2.63 -10.88
N SER A 186 7.70 2.68 -11.00
CA SER A 186 6.86 3.39 -10.05
C SER A 186 6.50 2.45 -8.88
N THR A 187 5.75 2.95 -7.91
CA THR A 187 5.28 2.18 -6.75
C THR A 187 3.77 2.32 -6.58
N HIS A 188 3.24 1.92 -5.42
CA HIS A 188 1.79 1.94 -5.18
C HIS A 188 1.22 3.35 -5.36
N TYR A 189 0.21 3.48 -6.22
CA TYR A 189 -0.30 4.77 -6.67
C TYR A 189 -1.67 5.15 -6.06
N GLY A 190 -2.13 4.47 -5.01
CA GLY A 190 -3.45 4.78 -4.44
C GLY A 190 -4.61 4.32 -5.35
N ILE A 191 -5.68 5.11 -5.45
CA ILE A 191 -6.86 4.81 -6.26
C ILE A 191 -6.64 5.18 -7.73
N ALA A 192 -7.04 4.30 -8.65
CA ALA A 192 -6.87 4.55 -10.09
C ALA A 192 -7.80 5.68 -10.57
N GLY A 193 -8.98 5.77 -9.95
CA GLY A 193 -10.02 6.77 -10.21
C GLY A 193 -9.54 8.21 -10.13
N TYR A 194 -8.54 8.50 -9.29
CA TYR A 194 -7.96 9.84 -9.19
C TYR A 194 -7.45 10.32 -10.55
N TYR A 195 -6.66 9.50 -11.24
CA TYR A 195 -6.03 9.86 -12.51
C TYR A 195 -7.03 9.95 -13.66
N ALA A 196 -7.99 9.02 -13.71
CA ALA A 196 -9.07 9.10 -14.68
C ALA A 196 -9.91 10.38 -14.48
N THR A 197 -10.13 10.78 -13.22
CA THR A 197 -10.85 12.03 -12.89
C THR A 197 -10.07 13.26 -13.35
N MET A 198 -8.74 13.29 -13.18
CA MET A 198 -7.91 14.40 -13.71
C MET A 198 -8.14 14.63 -15.21
N ALA A 199 -8.24 13.55 -15.99
CA ALA A 199 -8.51 13.65 -17.42
C ALA A 199 -9.93 14.15 -17.72
N SER A 200 -10.95 13.62 -17.01
CA SER A 200 -12.32 14.06 -17.20
C SER A 200 -12.54 15.51 -16.79
N ASP A 201 -11.90 15.97 -15.72
CA ASP A 201 -11.95 17.36 -15.24
C ASP A 201 -11.29 18.31 -16.25
N ALA A 202 -10.27 17.83 -16.96
CA ALA A 202 -9.69 18.53 -18.09
C ALA A 202 -10.56 18.47 -19.36
N GLY A 203 -11.74 17.84 -19.35
CA GLY A 203 -12.60 17.69 -20.52
C GLY A 203 -12.04 16.68 -21.54
N CYS A 204 -11.32 15.66 -21.09
CA CYS A 204 -10.81 14.56 -21.90
C CYS A 204 -11.41 13.23 -21.45
N ILE A 205 -11.60 12.28 -22.37
CA ILE A 205 -11.76 10.88 -21.97
C ILE A 205 -10.40 10.38 -21.48
N GLY A 206 -10.36 9.84 -20.27
CA GLY A 206 -9.15 9.31 -19.66
C GLY A 206 -9.27 7.84 -19.34
N PHE A 207 -8.15 7.12 -19.42
CA PHE A 207 -8.04 5.80 -18.82
C PHE A 207 -6.68 5.64 -18.16
N THR A 208 -6.62 4.76 -17.18
CA THR A 208 -5.39 4.41 -16.47
C THR A 208 -5.47 2.97 -15.98
N GLY A 209 -4.31 2.39 -15.76
CA GLY A 209 -4.19 1.10 -15.10
C GLY A 209 -2.81 0.92 -14.51
N THR A 210 -2.68 -0.05 -13.62
CA THR A 210 -1.40 -0.46 -13.07
C THR A 210 -1.37 -1.96 -12.89
N ASN A 211 -0.17 -2.54 -12.87
CA ASN A 211 0.00 -3.92 -12.43
C ASN A 211 0.27 -3.95 -10.91
N ALA A 212 0.07 -5.12 -10.30
CA ALA A 212 0.37 -5.32 -8.88
C ALA A 212 1.09 -6.66 -8.66
N ARG A 213 1.62 -6.85 -7.45
CA ARG A 213 2.25 -8.11 -7.03
C ARG A 213 1.30 -9.31 -7.26
N PRO A 214 1.82 -10.50 -7.58
CA PRO A 214 1.01 -11.71 -7.76
C PRO A 214 0.07 -11.96 -6.58
N SER A 215 -1.21 -12.14 -6.87
CA SER A 215 -2.28 -12.46 -5.91
C SER A 215 -3.53 -13.07 -6.54
N ILE A 216 -3.62 -13.08 -7.88
CA ILE A 216 -4.77 -13.57 -8.63
C ILE A 216 -4.34 -14.76 -9.48
N ALA A 217 -5.07 -15.87 -9.35
CA ALA A 217 -4.90 -17.03 -10.21
C ALA A 217 -5.52 -16.74 -11.60
N PRO A 218 -4.84 -17.06 -12.71
CA PRO A 218 -5.44 -16.99 -14.04
C PRO A 218 -6.54 -18.06 -14.16
N THR A 219 -7.42 -17.92 -15.15
CA THR A 219 -8.43 -18.96 -15.45
C THR A 219 -7.76 -20.32 -15.60
N PHE A 220 -8.27 -21.32 -14.88
CA PHE A 220 -7.72 -22.69 -14.78
C PHE A 220 -6.39 -22.83 -14.02
N GLY A 221 -5.84 -21.74 -13.49
CA GLY A 221 -4.72 -21.76 -12.55
C GLY A 221 -5.19 -21.89 -11.10
N VAL A 222 -4.30 -22.40 -10.25
CA VAL A 222 -4.48 -22.47 -8.78
C VAL A 222 -3.40 -21.71 -8.02
N GLU A 223 -2.41 -21.15 -8.73
CA GLU A 223 -1.33 -20.36 -8.15
C GLU A 223 -1.51 -18.86 -8.45
N PRO A 224 -1.13 -17.96 -7.52
CA PRO A 224 -1.19 -16.52 -7.76
C PRO A 224 -0.13 -16.08 -8.77
N MET A 225 -0.55 -15.57 -9.92
CA MET A 225 0.36 -15.10 -10.98
C MET A 225 0.13 -13.64 -11.36
N LEU A 226 -1.13 -13.20 -11.41
CA LEU A 226 -1.51 -11.85 -11.80
C LEU A 226 -1.66 -10.96 -10.57
N GLY A 227 -1.44 -9.65 -10.71
CA GLY A 227 -1.93 -8.70 -9.72
C GLY A 227 -3.44 -8.49 -9.83
N THR A 228 -4.01 -7.71 -8.90
CA THR A 228 -5.40 -7.22 -9.01
C THR A 228 -5.61 -6.26 -10.19
N ASN A 229 -4.50 -5.79 -10.77
CA ASN A 229 -4.37 -5.06 -12.03
C ASN A 229 -5.58 -4.18 -12.39
N PRO A 230 -5.82 -3.08 -11.65
CA PRO A 230 -6.99 -2.25 -11.90
C PRO A 230 -6.92 -1.56 -13.26
N LEU A 231 -8.09 -1.38 -13.84
CA LEU A 231 -8.31 -0.63 -15.06
C LEU A 231 -9.45 0.35 -14.79
N CYS A 232 -9.20 1.61 -15.09
CA CYS A 232 -10.11 2.70 -14.76
C CYS A 232 -10.33 3.60 -15.98
N PHE A 233 -11.56 4.07 -16.14
CA PHE A 233 -11.97 5.00 -17.19
C PHE A 233 -12.73 6.18 -16.58
N GLY A 234 -12.45 7.37 -17.09
CA GLY A 234 -13.10 8.63 -16.74
C GLY A 234 -13.61 9.31 -18.01
N ILE A 235 -14.88 9.68 -18.03
CA ILE A 235 -15.54 10.29 -19.19
C ILE A 235 -16.28 11.55 -18.69
N PRO A 236 -16.02 12.72 -19.29
CA PRO A 236 -16.77 13.93 -18.98
C PRO A 236 -18.28 13.71 -19.15
N SER A 237 -19.07 14.29 -18.27
CA SER A 237 -20.53 14.25 -18.30
C SER A 237 -21.08 15.67 -18.15
N ASP A 238 -22.33 15.86 -18.58
CA ASP A 238 -23.15 17.04 -18.35
C ASP A 238 -23.87 17.04 -16.99
N ASP A 239 -23.75 15.96 -16.21
CA ASP A 239 -24.17 15.90 -14.80
C ASP A 239 -23.18 16.63 -13.87
N ASP A 240 -23.53 16.73 -12.58
CA ASP A 240 -22.70 17.33 -11.52
C ASP A 240 -21.37 16.58 -11.25
N PHE A 241 -21.17 15.40 -11.86
CA PHE A 241 -19.97 14.58 -11.71
C PHE A 241 -19.68 13.79 -12.99
N PRO A 242 -18.40 13.49 -13.30
CA PRO A 242 -18.04 12.69 -14.46
C PRO A 242 -18.42 11.22 -14.27
N PHE A 243 -18.60 10.49 -15.38
CA PHE A 243 -18.62 9.04 -15.32
C PHE A 243 -17.21 8.52 -14.99
N VAL A 244 -17.06 7.77 -13.89
CA VAL A 244 -15.80 7.13 -13.52
C VAL A 244 -16.06 5.69 -13.07
N ILE A 245 -15.45 4.74 -13.79
CA ILE A 245 -15.37 3.34 -13.34
C ILE A 245 -13.96 3.08 -12.84
N ASP A 246 -13.80 2.74 -11.56
CA ASP A 246 -12.54 2.36 -10.93
C ASP A 246 -12.68 0.97 -10.30
N CYS A 247 -12.11 -0.05 -10.96
CA CYS A 247 -12.22 -1.42 -10.51
C CYS A 247 -10.91 -2.21 -10.73
N ALA A 248 -10.67 -3.15 -9.82
CA ALA A 248 -9.74 -4.24 -10.09
C ALA A 248 -10.27 -5.11 -11.23
N THR A 249 -9.37 -5.76 -11.96
CA THR A 249 -9.78 -6.81 -12.93
C THR A 249 -10.13 -8.12 -12.23
N SER A 250 -9.75 -8.28 -10.96
CA SER A 250 -10.16 -9.39 -10.11
C SER A 250 -11.51 -9.13 -9.41
N VAL A 251 -12.21 -10.21 -9.06
CA VAL A 251 -13.50 -10.17 -8.33
C VAL A 251 -13.40 -9.37 -7.04
N ASN A 252 -12.27 -9.45 -6.33
CA ASN A 252 -12.00 -8.61 -5.17
C ASN A 252 -10.61 -7.98 -5.23
N GLN A 253 -10.50 -6.84 -4.56
CA GLN A 253 -9.22 -6.21 -4.26
C GLN A 253 -8.62 -6.85 -3.00
N ARG A 254 -7.29 -7.04 -2.97
CA ARG A 254 -6.61 -7.59 -1.80
C ARG A 254 -6.82 -6.76 -0.53
N GLY A 255 -6.93 -5.43 -0.67
CA GLY A 255 -7.23 -4.55 0.46
C GLY A 255 -8.58 -4.81 1.12
N LYS A 256 -9.57 -5.32 0.37
CA LYS A 256 -10.87 -5.73 0.92
C LYS A 256 -10.76 -7.00 1.75
N ILE A 257 -9.93 -7.95 1.33
CA ILE A 257 -9.62 -9.16 2.10
C ILE A 257 -8.86 -8.80 3.39
N GLU A 258 -7.86 -7.92 3.30
CA GLU A 258 -7.13 -7.40 4.47
C GLU A 258 -8.07 -6.66 5.45
N ARG A 259 -9.08 -5.93 4.93
CA ARG A 259 -10.13 -5.32 5.75
C ARG A 259 -10.98 -6.36 6.47
N TYR A 260 -11.47 -7.38 5.76
CA TYR A 260 -12.25 -8.46 6.39
C TYR A 260 -11.47 -9.17 7.50
N ALA A 261 -10.18 -9.43 7.29
CA ALA A 261 -9.31 -9.98 8.32
C ALA A 261 -9.21 -9.06 9.55
N ARG A 262 -9.04 -7.74 9.35
CA ARG A 262 -9.02 -6.75 10.46
C ARG A 262 -10.34 -6.65 11.21
N GLU A 263 -11.46 -6.83 10.50
CA GLU A 263 -12.81 -6.78 11.08
C GLU A 263 -13.27 -8.13 11.65
N GLY A 264 -12.49 -9.21 11.50
CA GLY A 264 -12.88 -10.56 11.91
C GLY A 264 -14.06 -11.14 11.12
N LYS A 265 -14.25 -10.69 9.86
CA LYS A 265 -15.34 -11.14 8.98
C LYS A 265 -14.88 -12.22 8.01
N GLU A 266 -15.81 -13.13 7.67
CA GLU A 266 -15.58 -14.12 6.62
C GLU A 266 -15.46 -13.45 5.23
N THR A 267 -14.70 -14.10 4.34
CA THR A 267 -14.64 -13.69 2.94
C THR A 267 -15.84 -14.27 2.17
N PRO A 268 -16.43 -13.54 1.20
CA PRO A 268 -17.54 -14.07 0.43
C PRO A 268 -17.13 -15.33 -0.37
N LYS A 269 -18.06 -16.27 -0.52
CA LYS A 269 -17.79 -17.51 -1.29
C LYS A 269 -17.40 -17.20 -2.73
N GLY A 270 -16.50 -18.02 -3.30
CA GLY A 270 -16.02 -17.89 -4.69
C GLY A 270 -15.07 -16.73 -4.94
N CYS A 271 -14.60 -16.05 -3.88
CA CYS A 271 -13.75 -14.86 -3.99
C CYS A 271 -12.26 -15.12 -3.74
N VAL A 272 -11.93 -16.27 -3.17
CA VAL A 272 -10.58 -16.71 -2.81
C VAL A 272 -10.46 -18.21 -3.03
N ILE A 273 -9.24 -18.68 -3.27
CA ILE A 273 -8.85 -20.09 -3.33
C ILE A 273 -7.95 -20.32 -2.10
N ASP A 274 -8.13 -21.44 -1.41
CA ASP A 274 -7.29 -21.86 -0.29
C ASP A 274 -5.99 -22.53 -0.77
N ASN A 275 -5.13 -22.89 0.18
CA ASN A 275 -3.85 -23.57 -0.07
C ASN A 275 -4.05 -25.06 -0.34
#